data_AF-A0A099EX97-F1
#
_entry.id   AF-A0A099EX97-F1
#
_cell.length_a   1.000
_cell.length_b   1.000
_cell.length_c   1.000
_cell.angle_alpha   90.00
_cell.angle_beta   90.00
_cell.angle_gamma   90.00
#
_symmetry.space_group_name_H-M   'P 1'
#
loop_
_entity.id
_entity.type
_entity.pdbx_description
1 polymer ?
#
loop_
_entity_poly.entity_id
_entity_poly.type
_entity_poly.pdbx_seq_one_letter_code
_entity_poly.pdbx_strand_id
1 'polypeptide(L)'
;MRPIRLALVTAVAAAALSVTAAQSAVEPAPVAGTPVKGWTAVAGLSGPAVMELARTLPVATEADGDQTWCDQSGVVRSALASEFDESLVTRRADGTQLWGSDMMGTWTVILDRADNTQCVIASGIGYQDGTDPTTFYSKVGLS
;
A
#
# COMPACT_ATOMS: atom_id res chain seq x y z
N MET A 1 -44.09 -69.34 13.25
CA MET A 1 -44.76 -68.39 14.17
C MET A 1 -43.76 -67.34 14.61
N ARG A 2 -44.19 -66.05 14.63
CA ARG A 2 -43.52 -64.80 15.08
C ARG A 2 -42.40 -64.20 14.20
N PRO A 3 -42.26 -62.85 14.11
CA PRO A 3 -43.28 -61.87 13.73
C PRO A 3 -42.80 -60.90 12.62
N ILE A 4 -43.74 -60.37 11.84
CA ILE A 4 -43.58 -59.19 10.97
C ILE A 4 -43.29 -57.97 11.84
N ARG A 5 -42.28 -57.16 11.47
CA ARG A 5 -42.15 -55.77 11.90
C ARG A 5 -42.16 -54.87 10.68
N LEU A 6 -43.14 -53.97 10.69
CA LEU A 6 -43.43 -52.96 9.69
C LEU A 6 -42.56 -51.72 9.93
N ALA A 7 -42.01 -51.18 8.83
CA ALA A 7 -41.85 -49.75 8.52
C ALA A 7 -40.89 -48.88 9.39
N LEU A 8 -40.35 -47.73 8.98
CA LEU A 8 -40.67 -46.72 7.96
C LEU A 8 -39.37 -45.93 7.59
N VAL A 9 -39.36 -45.40 6.37
CA VAL A 9 -38.86 -44.07 5.93
C VAL A 9 -37.36 -43.83 5.80
N THR A 10 -36.91 -43.87 4.55
CA THR A 10 -35.74 -43.15 4.05
C THR A 10 -36.06 -41.66 3.91
N ALA A 11 -35.50 -40.82 4.79
CA ALA A 11 -35.52 -39.38 4.61
C ALA A 11 -34.45 -38.97 3.59
N VAL A 12 -34.89 -38.54 2.40
CA VAL A 12 -34.03 -37.88 1.41
C VAL A 12 -33.94 -36.40 1.78
N ALA A 13 -32.83 -35.99 2.39
CA ALA A 13 -32.56 -34.57 2.64
C ALA A 13 -32.02 -33.94 1.34
N ALA A 14 -32.85 -33.13 0.68
CA ALA A 14 -32.44 -32.31 -0.45
C ALA A 14 -31.48 -31.21 0.03
N ALA A 15 -30.23 -31.26 -0.41
CA ALA A 15 -29.25 -30.20 -0.18
C ALA A 15 -29.61 -28.97 -1.02
N ALA A 16 -30.19 -27.95 -0.41
CA ALA A 16 -30.33 -26.63 -1.01
C ALA A 16 -28.97 -25.92 -0.97
N LEU A 17 -28.21 -26.01 -2.05
CA LEU A 17 -26.99 -25.22 -2.24
C LEU A 17 -27.40 -23.78 -2.55
N SER A 18 -27.26 -22.89 -1.57
CA SER A 18 -27.40 -21.45 -1.77
C SER A 18 -26.24 -20.95 -2.65
N VAL A 19 -26.51 -20.70 -3.93
CA VAL A 19 -25.55 -20.02 -4.82
C VAL A 19 -25.39 -18.60 -4.30
N THR A 20 -24.30 -18.35 -3.58
CA THR A 20 -23.91 -17.01 -3.19
C THR A 20 -23.44 -16.31 -4.46
N ALA A 21 -24.17 -15.29 -4.91
CA ALA A 21 -23.75 -14.49 -6.05
C ALA A 21 -22.43 -13.79 -5.71
N ALA A 22 -21.36 -14.15 -6.42
CA ALA A 22 -20.10 -13.42 -6.37
C ALA A 22 -20.34 -12.03 -6.96
N GLN A 23 -20.41 -11.01 -6.11
CA GLN A 23 -20.45 -9.63 -6.56
C GLN A 23 -19.02 -9.24 -6.94
N SER A 24 -18.75 -9.10 -8.25
CA SER A 24 -17.51 -8.46 -8.71
C SER A 24 -17.45 -7.05 -8.14
N ALA A 25 -16.48 -6.79 -7.27
CA ALA A 25 -16.10 -5.43 -6.92
C ALA A 25 -15.40 -4.82 -8.15
N VAL A 26 -16.15 -4.02 -8.92
CA VAL A 26 -15.53 -3.13 -9.91
C VAL A 26 -14.92 -1.99 -9.11
N GLU A 27 -13.60 -2.04 -8.88
CA GLU A 27 -12.88 -0.91 -8.32
C GLU A 27 -12.97 0.27 -9.32
N PRO A 28 -13.46 1.45 -8.90
CA PRO A 28 -13.48 2.62 -9.76
C PRO A 28 -12.06 2.96 -10.20
N ALA A 29 -11.90 3.34 -11.48
CA ALA A 29 -10.64 3.87 -11.99
C ALA A 29 -10.17 5.04 -11.10
N PRO A 30 -8.88 5.11 -10.73
CA PRO A 30 -8.39 6.15 -9.83
C PRO A 30 -8.58 7.54 -10.45
N VAL A 31 -9.44 8.34 -9.81
CA VAL A 31 -9.68 9.74 -10.17
C VAL A 31 -8.44 10.54 -9.83
N ALA A 32 -8.01 11.46 -10.70
CA ALA A 32 -6.97 12.42 -10.37
C ALA A 32 -7.35 13.18 -9.08
N GLY A 33 -6.63 12.93 -7.98
CA GLY A 33 -7.03 13.34 -6.63
C GLY A 33 -7.29 12.17 -5.67
N THR A 34 -7.02 10.92 -6.07
CA THR A 34 -6.96 9.79 -5.15
C THR A 34 -6.05 10.14 -3.97
N PRO A 35 -6.51 9.95 -2.72
CA PRO A 35 -5.70 10.23 -1.56
C PRO A 35 -4.37 9.51 -1.73
N VAL A 36 -3.26 10.25 -1.62
CA VAL A 36 -2.02 9.66 -1.09
C VAL A 36 -2.48 8.82 0.09
N LYS A 37 -2.10 7.55 0.17
CA LYS A 37 -2.41 6.73 1.35
C LYS A 37 -1.57 7.32 2.49
N GLY A 38 -2.08 8.42 3.05
CA GLY A 38 -1.41 9.21 4.06
C GLY A 38 -1.65 8.54 5.39
N TRP A 39 -0.57 8.30 6.12
CA TRP A 39 -0.68 7.87 7.50
C TRP A 39 -1.45 8.92 8.30
N THR A 40 -2.34 8.46 9.18
CA THR A 40 -3.12 9.34 10.04
C THR A 40 -2.22 10.20 10.94
N ALA A 41 -1.04 9.70 11.34
CA ALA A 41 -0.07 10.46 12.13
C ALA A 41 0.52 11.69 11.42
N VAL A 42 0.42 11.77 10.09
CA VAL A 42 0.89 12.93 9.31
C VAL A 42 -0.25 13.69 8.64
N ALA A 43 -1.51 13.36 8.97
CA ALA A 43 -2.67 14.03 8.43
C ALA A 43 -2.62 15.54 8.78
N GLY A 44 -2.72 16.38 7.75
CA GLY A 44 -2.67 17.84 7.89
C GLY A 44 -1.27 18.46 7.98
N LEU A 45 -0.19 17.66 7.96
CA LEU A 45 1.17 18.18 7.85
C LEU A 45 1.52 18.54 6.40
N SER A 46 2.39 19.54 6.23
CA SER A 46 3.00 19.84 4.94
C SER A 46 4.12 18.84 4.63
N GLY A 47 4.46 18.67 3.34
CA GLY A 47 5.60 17.83 2.93
C GLY A 47 6.90 18.11 3.70
N PRO A 48 7.34 19.38 3.80
CA PRO A 48 8.52 19.73 4.58
C PRO A 48 8.38 19.36 6.06
N ALA A 49 7.19 19.50 6.66
CA ALA A 49 6.95 19.10 8.04
C ALA A 49 7.03 17.56 8.22
N VAL A 50 6.55 16.78 7.24
CA VAL A 50 6.72 15.32 7.23
C VAL A 50 8.20 14.93 7.10
N MET A 51 8.98 15.63 6.27
CA MET A 51 10.42 15.40 6.16
C MET A 51 11.14 15.65 7.49
N GLU A 52 10.83 16.77 8.17
CA GLU A 52 11.41 17.07 9.48
C GLU A 52 10.99 16.03 10.55
N LEU A 53 9.74 15.57 10.53
CA LEU A 53 9.29 14.48 11.39
C LEU A 53 10.08 13.19 11.11
N ALA A 54 10.18 12.78 9.85
CA ALA A 54 10.85 11.53 9.42
C ALA A 54 12.33 11.48 9.82
N ARG A 55 13.01 12.63 9.92
CA ARG A 55 14.39 12.73 10.43
C ARG A 55 14.52 12.30 11.89
N THR A 56 13.45 12.39 12.66
CA THR A 56 13.44 12.12 14.11
C THR A 56 12.82 10.78 14.48
N LEU A 57 12.12 10.12 13.54
CA LEU A 57 11.44 8.87 13.83
C LEU A 57 12.42 7.73 14.13
N PRO A 58 12.09 6.86 15.09
CA PRO A 58 12.85 5.65 15.30
C PRO A 58 12.72 4.71 14.09
N VAL A 59 13.72 3.84 13.91
CA VAL A 59 13.55 2.70 13.02
C VAL A 59 12.51 1.76 13.63
N ALA A 60 11.53 1.36 12.83
CA ALA A 60 10.53 0.37 13.17
C ALA A 60 10.57 -0.73 12.11
N THR A 61 10.85 -1.97 12.55
CA THR A 61 10.93 -3.13 11.64
C THR A 61 9.58 -3.48 11.03
N GLU A 62 8.48 -3.00 11.61
CA GLU A 62 7.14 -3.16 11.08
C GLU A 62 6.52 -1.81 10.75
N ALA A 63 5.91 -1.71 9.57
CA ALA A 63 5.12 -0.57 9.18
C ALA A 63 3.78 -0.62 9.93
N ASP A 64 3.65 0.15 11.01
CA ASP A 64 2.35 0.37 11.64
C ASP A 64 1.51 1.29 10.73
N GLY A 65 0.26 0.89 10.46
CA GLY A 65 -0.57 1.49 9.41
C GLY A 65 -0.88 2.98 9.60
N ASP A 66 -0.60 3.50 10.79
CA ASP A 66 -0.86 4.88 11.19
C ASP A 66 0.38 5.79 11.20
N GLN A 67 1.60 5.28 10.94
CA GLN A 67 2.82 6.08 10.99
C GLN A 67 3.73 5.92 9.76
N THR A 68 4.50 6.98 9.49
CA THR A 68 5.63 6.96 8.56
C THR A 68 6.59 5.83 8.94
N TRP A 69 6.86 4.94 8.00
CA TRP A 69 7.74 3.80 8.22
C TRP A 69 9.20 4.16 7.91
N CYS A 70 10.10 3.91 8.87
CA CYS A 70 11.54 4.08 8.73
C CYS A 70 12.25 2.76 9.04
N ASP A 71 13.18 2.35 8.16
CA ASP A 71 14.02 1.16 8.37
C ASP A 71 15.40 1.33 7.72
N GLN A 72 16.26 0.33 7.83
CA GLN A 72 17.52 0.24 7.12
C GLN A 72 17.29 0.42 5.61
N SER A 73 18.17 1.19 4.97
CA SER A 73 18.02 1.52 3.54
C SER A 73 17.89 0.29 2.64
N GLY A 74 18.60 -0.80 2.97
CA GLY A 74 18.49 -2.06 2.23
C GLY A 74 17.12 -2.73 2.35
N VAL A 75 16.49 -2.65 3.52
CA VAL A 75 15.17 -3.24 3.80
C VAL A 75 14.09 -2.46 3.05
N VAL A 76 14.08 -1.12 3.17
CA VAL A 76 13.11 -0.27 2.47
C VAL A 76 13.19 -0.50 0.96
N ARG A 77 14.40 -0.45 0.38
CA ARG A 77 14.58 -0.66 -1.06
C ARG A 77 14.20 -2.06 -1.51
N SER A 78 14.48 -3.07 -0.70
CA SER A 78 14.07 -4.44 -1.01
C SER A 78 12.56 -4.56 -1.02
N ALA A 79 11.86 -4.02 -0.01
CA ALA A 79 10.41 -4.04 0.06
C ALA A 79 9.77 -3.33 -1.15
N LEU A 80 10.26 -2.12 -1.49
CA LEU A 80 9.80 -1.38 -2.68
C LEU A 80 9.94 -2.21 -3.96
N ALA A 81 11.10 -2.85 -4.15
CA ALA A 81 11.35 -3.65 -5.35
C ALA A 81 10.58 -4.98 -5.37
N SER A 82 10.53 -5.73 -4.28
CA SER A 82 9.97 -7.08 -4.28
C SER A 82 8.47 -7.14 -4.06
N GLU A 83 7.90 -6.17 -3.34
CA GLU A 83 6.48 -6.17 -2.97
C GLU A 83 5.65 -5.23 -3.84
N PHE A 84 6.27 -4.17 -4.34
CA PHE A 84 5.58 -3.13 -5.13
C PHE A 84 6.10 -3.00 -6.57
N ASP A 85 7.11 -3.82 -6.95
CA ASP A 85 7.79 -3.72 -8.24
C ASP A 85 8.28 -2.28 -8.54
N GLU A 86 8.58 -1.52 -7.49
CA GLU A 86 9.00 -0.14 -7.60
C GLU A 86 10.51 -0.05 -7.81
N SER A 87 10.89 0.77 -8.78
CA SER A 87 12.28 1.08 -9.08
C SER A 87 12.57 2.56 -8.88
N LEU A 88 13.85 2.90 -8.70
CA LEU A 88 14.26 4.28 -8.50
C LEU A 88 14.01 5.10 -9.78
N VAL A 89 13.23 6.17 -9.65
CA VAL A 89 12.91 7.11 -10.73
C VAL A 89 13.86 8.31 -10.71
N THR A 90 14.00 8.96 -9.55
CA THR A 90 14.90 10.11 -9.40
C THR A 90 15.36 10.30 -7.96
N ARG A 91 16.48 11.03 -7.79
CA ARG A 91 17.04 11.45 -6.52
C ARG A 91 17.22 12.97 -6.52
N ARG A 92 16.88 13.61 -5.41
CA ARG A 92 17.06 15.06 -5.21
C ARG A 92 18.16 15.32 -4.18
N ALA A 93 18.71 16.54 -4.24
CA ALA A 93 19.79 16.97 -3.34
C ALA A 93 19.34 17.13 -1.87
N ASP A 94 18.04 17.24 -1.62
CA ASP A 94 17.44 17.30 -0.27
C ASP A 94 17.35 15.93 0.42
N GLY A 95 17.84 14.87 -0.23
CA GLY A 95 17.83 13.49 0.26
C GLY A 95 16.56 12.72 -0.11
N THR A 96 15.58 13.35 -0.77
CA THR A 96 14.38 12.64 -1.21
C THR A 96 14.63 11.83 -2.48
N GLN A 97 13.95 10.70 -2.60
CA GLN A 97 13.94 9.88 -3.80
C GLN A 97 12.51 9.52 -4.19
N LEU A 98 12.25 9.49 -5.49
CA LEU A 98 11.01 8.96 -6.04
C LEU A 98 11.27 7.54 -6.54
N TRP A 99 10.39 6.63 -6.15
CA TRP A 99 10.29 5.27 -6.60
C TRP A 99 8.95 5.06 -7.29
N GLY A 100 8.89 4.20 -8.29
CA GLY A 100 7.67 3.96 -9.06
C GLY A 100 7.66 2.64 -9.81
N SER A 101 6.46 2.12 -10.03
CA SER A 101 6.19 0.90 -10.80
C SER A 101 5.16 1.19 -11.88
N ASP A 102 5.53 1.01 -13.14
CA ASP A 102 4.58 1.08 -14.26
C ASP A 102 3.61 -0.11 -14.22
N MET A 103 4.10 -1.29 -13.83
CA MET A 103 3.30 -2.52 -13.72
C MET A 103 2.22 -2.40 -12.64
N MET A 104 2.55 -1.88 -11.46
CA MET A 104 1.61 -1.72 -10.36
C MET A 104 0.89 -0.38 -10.36
N GLY A 105 1.39 0.60 -11.12
CA GLY A 105 0.89 1.96 -11.15
C GLY A 105 1.09 2.70 -9.83
N THR A 106 2.05 2.29 -8.99
CA THR A 106 2.32 2.87 -7.67
C THR A 106 3.55 3.78 -7.70
N TRP A 107 3.57 4.74 -6.78
CA TRP A 107 4.74 5.58 -6.52
C TRP A 107 4.95 5.74 -5.01
N THR A 108 6.22 5.91 -4.65
CA THR A 108 6.65 6.16 -3.28
C THR A 108 7.71 7.26 -3.25
N VAL A 109 7.55 8.23 -2.34
CA VAL A 109 8.62 9.16 -2.00
C VAL A 109 9.25 8.71 -0.68
N ILE A 110 10.57 8.53 -0.69
CA ILE A 110 11.36 8.22 0.49
C ILE A 110 12.33 9.36 0.83
N LEU A 111 12.76 9.41 2.08
CA LEU A 111 13.83 10.28 2.58
C LEU A 111 15.04 9.44 2.99
N ASP A 112 16.20 9.71 2.40
CA ASP A 112 17.50 9.20 2.90
C ASP A 112 17.93 9.95 4.16
N ARG A 113 18.46 9.20 5.13
CA ARG A 113 19.09 9.75 6.34
C ARG A 113 20.58 9.43 6.40
N ALA A 114 21.30 10.24 7.18
CA ALA A 114 22.74 10.10 7.37
C ALA A 114 23.16 8.81 8.12
N ASP A 115 22.22 8.16 8.82
CA ASP A 115 22.45 6.95 9.61
C ASP A 115 22.15 5.65 8.85
N ASN A 116 22.19 5.69 7.51
CA ASN A 116 21.91 4.54 6.63
C ASN A 116 20.48 3.99 6.75
N THR A 117 19.55 4.82 7.21
CA THR A 117 18.11 4.50 7.23
C THR A 117 17.37 5.31 6.17
N GLN A 118 16.20 4.79 5.77
CA GLN A 118 15.28 5.43 4.86
C GLN A 118 13.89 5.46 5.48
N CYS A 119 13.18 6.55 5.25
CA CYS A 119 11.79 6.68 5.66
C CYS A 119 10.89 6.84 4.43
N VAL A 120 9.86 6.02 4.32
CA VAL A 120 8.77 6.29 3.37
C VAL A 120 8.05 7.53 3.90
N ILE A 121 7.95 8.60 3.11
CA ILE A 121 7.28 9.85 3.55
C ILE A 121 5.96 10.11 2.82
N ALA A 122 5.73 9.42 1.71
CA ALA A 122 4.44 9.38 1.02
C ALA A 122 4.39 8.21 0.04
N SER A 123 3.20 7.68 -0.21
CA SER A 123 2.97 6.73 -1.30
C SER A 123 1.57 6.88 -1.89
N GLY A 124 1.40 6.43 -3.12
CA GLY A 124 0.12 6.48 -3.80
C GLY A 124 0.11 5.72 -5.11
N ILE A 125 -0.95 5.97 -5.88
CA ILE A 125 -1.19 5.35 -7.18
C ILE A 125 -1.17 6.39 -8.30
N GLY A 126 -1.21 5.91 -9.55
CA GLY A 126 -1.17 6.71 -10.76
C GLY A 126 0.25 7.04 -11.21
N TYR A 127 1.22 6.18 -10.93
CA TYR A 127 2.53 6.23 -11.59
C TYR A 127 2.42 5.66 -13.00
N GLN A 128 3.13 6.28 -13.94
CA GLN A 128 3.34 5.80 -15.31
C GLN A 128 4.71 6.28 -15.77
N ASP A 129 5.45 5.41 -16.45
CA ASP A 129 6.77 5.76 -16.97
C ASP A 129 6.70 6.94 -17.97
N GLY A 130 7.66 7.85 -17.86
CA GLY A 130 7.70 9.08 -18.65
C GLY A 130 6.88 10.25 -18.07
N THR A 131 6.13 10.05 -16.99
CA THR A 131 5.52 11.15 -16.23
C THR A 131 6.62 12.03 -15.61
N ASP A 132 6.46 13.37 -15.65
CA ASP A 132 7.37 14.29 -14.98
C ASP A 132 7.40 14.01 -13.46
N PRO A 133 8.57 13.63 -12.89
CA PRO A 133 8.71 13.36 -11.46
C PRO A 133 8.20 14.48 -10.55
N THR A 134 8.29 15.74 -11.00
CA THR A 134 7.84 16.93 -10.26
C THR A 134 6.36 16.86 -9.90
N THR A 135 5.56 16.14 -10.68
CA THR A 135 4.13 15.92 -10.42
C THR A 135 3.91 15.18 -9.10
N PHE A 136 4.71 14.15 -8.79
CA PHE A 136 4.57 13.37 -7.57
C PHE A 136 5.05 14.15 -6.34
N TYR A 137 6.15 14.89 -6.48
CA TYR A 137 6.61 15.79 -5.42
C TYR A 137 5.63 16.92 -5.12
N SER A 138 4.93 17.44 -6.14
CA SER A 138 3.89 18.46 -5.95
C SER A 138 2.69 17.91 -5.18
N LYS A 139 2.30 16.63 -5.39
CA LYS A 139 1.23 15.96 -4.62
C LYS A 139 1.51 15.92 -3.12
N VAL A 140 2.78 15.98 -2.73
CA VAL A 140 3.22 15.92 -1.33
C VAL A 140 3.75 17.26 -0.82
N GLY A 141 3.59 18.35 -1.59
CA GLY A 141 4.00 19.70 -1.19
C GLY A 141 5.52 19.93 -1.15
N LEU A 142 6.27 19.22 -2.00
CA LEU A 142 7.74 19.31 -2.13
C LEU A 142 8.16 19.87 -3.51
N SER A 143 7.39 20.80 -4.06
CA SER A 143 7.65 21.44 -5.37
C SER A 143 8.89 22.32 -5.38
#